data_AF-A0A923NPR8-F1
#
_entry.id   AF-A0A923NPR8-F1
#
_cell.length_a   1.000
_cell.length_b   1.000
_cell.length_c   1.000
_cell.angle_alpha   90.00
_cell.angle_beta   90.00
_cell.angle_gamma   90.00
#
_symmetry.space_group_name_H-M   'P 1'
#
loop_
_entity.id
_entity.type
_entity.pdbx_description
1 polymer ?
#
loop_
_entity_poly.entity_id
_entity_poly.type
_entity_poly.pdbx_seq_one_letter_code
_entity_poly.pdbx_strand_id
1 'polypeptide(L)'
;MEHKKHKIDLIFIVTLAGIFFICSITFIVLGANFYANTVSSNQDSFQIRTASLYFTQKIRQNGKPDSVQLTSMKDGSQALVLKNGDYETWMFLADGQLKEATVKQGTTVTESFGQPVLSLRSLKFEPRKSNLLRVTAVSPEGTVSQVDLLLRTSQLEVRP
;
A
#
# COMPACT_ATOMS: atom_id res chain seq x y z
N MET A 1 -16.53 27.12 -56.79
CA MET A 1 -17.12 26.07 -55.93
C MET A 1 -16.14 25.78 -54.80
N GLU A 2 -16.11 26.58 -53.73
CA GLU A 2 -14.97 26.50 -52.78
C GLU A 2 -15.31 26.92 -51.33
N HIS A 3 -16.45 26.47 -50.80
CA HIS A 3 -16.87 26.82 -49.42
C HIS A 3 -17.22 25.62 -48.53
N LYS A 4 -17.13 24.38 -49.04
CA LYS A 4 -17.47 23.16 -48.28
C LYS A 4 -16.25 22.43 -47.68
N LYS A 5 -15.08 22.45 -48.33
CA LYS A 5 -13.88 21.75 -47.84
C LYS A 5 -13.38 22.29 -46.49
N HIS A 6 -13.25 23.61 -46.37
CA HIS A 6 -12.69 24.23 -45.16
C HIS A 6 -13.53 24.03 -43.89
N LYS A 7 -14.86 23.87 -44.04
CA LYS A 7 -15.76 23.53 -42.92
C LYS A 7 -15.62 22.07 -42.51
N ILE A 8 -15.45 21.16 -43.47
CA ILE A 8 -15.22 19.74 -43.21
C ILE A 8 -13.85 19.54 -42.53
N ASP A 9 -12.82 20.26 -42.98
CA ASP A 9 -11.49 20.19 -42.38
C ASP A 9 -11.49 20.71 -40.92
N LEU A 10 -12.23 21.80 -40.66
CA LEU A 10 -12.41 22.31 -39.29
C LEU A 10 -13.18 21.32 -38.41
N ILE A 11 -14.29 20.77 -38.91
CA ILE A 11 -15.08 19.76 -38.18
C ILE A 11 -14.25 18.51 -37.90
N PHE A 12 -13.40 18.10 -38.84
CA PHE A 12 -12.49 16.98 -38.69
C PHE A 12 -11.45 17.24 -37.59
N ILE A 13 -10.79 18.40 -37.61
CA ILE A 13 -9.80 18.79 -36.60
C ILE A 13 -10.45 18.87 -35.20
N VAL A 14 -11.63 19.48 -35.09
CA VAL A 14 -12.37 19.61 -33.82
C VAL A 14 -12.80 18.24 -33.29
N THR A 15 -13.28 17.36 -34.16
CA THR A 15 -13.68 15.99 -33.78
C THR A 15 -12.47 15.18 -33.32
N LEU A 16 -11.36 15.26 -34.06
CA LEU A 16 -10.12 14.57 -33.72
C LEU A 16 -9.55 15.06 -32.37
N ALA A 17 -9.59 16.38 -32.13
CA ALA A 17 -9.18 16.96 -30.85
C ALA A 17 -10.09 16.50 -29.70
N GLY A 18 -11.41 16.45 -29.92
CA GLY A 18 -12.37 15.95 -28.92
C GLY A 18 -12.11 14.48 -28.55
N ILE A 19 -11.89 13.61 -29.55
CA ILE A 19 -11.52 12.21 -29.32
C ILE A 19 -10.20 12.13 -28.54
N PHE A 20 -9.21 12.95 -28.90
CA PHE A 20 -7.93 13.00 -28.18
C PHE A 20 -8.09 13.39 -26.71
N PHE A 21 -8.92 14.40 -26.39
CA PHE A 21 -9.21 14.78 -25.00
C PHE A 21 -9.92 13.67 -24.23
N ILE A 22 -10.90 13.01 -24.85
CA ILE A 22 -11.59 11.88 -24.21
C ILE A 22 -10.61 10.73 -23.96
N CYS A 23 -9.74 10.42 -24.93
CA CYS A 23 -8.69 9.42 -24.76
C CYS A 23 -7.69 9.82 -23.67
N SER A 24 -7.25 11.08 -23.62
CA SER A 24 -6.28 11.53 -22.62
C SER A 24 -6.87 11.58 -21.21
N ILE A 25 -8.11 12.01 -21.05
CA ILE A 25 -8.85 11.92 -19.78
C ILE A 25 -9.02 10.44 -19.40
N THR A 26 -9.35 9.57 -20.36
CA THR A 26 -9.42 8.13 -20.12
C THR A 26 -8.05 7.59 -19.69
N PHE A 27 -6.94 7.98 -20.31
CA PHE A 27 -5.59 7.58 -19.90
C PHE A 27 -5.17 8.19 -18.55
N ILE A 28 -5.62 9.40 -18.20
CA ILE A 28 -5.34 10.03 -16.90
C ILE A 28 -6.16 9.33 -15.82
N VAL A 29 -7.43 9.02 -16.08
CA VAL A 29 -8.30 8.27 -15.16
C VAL A 29 -7.83 6.83 -15.06
N LEU A 30 -7.51 6.17 -16.17
CA LEU A 30 -6.99 4.82 -16.21
C LEU A 30 -5.58 4.77 -15.64
N GLY A 31 -4.77 5.82 -15.79
CA GLY A 31 -3.48 6.00 -15.15
C GLY A 31 -3.65 6.19 -13.64
N ALA A 32 -4.51 7.08 -13.18
CA ALA A 32 -4.84 7.25 -11.76
C ALA A 32 -5.44 5.98 -11.16
N ASN A 33 -6.28 5.27 -11.91
CA ASN A 33 -6.80 3.95 -11.54
C ASN A 33 -5.75 2.86 -11.68
N PHE A 34 -4.76 2.91 -12.58
CA PHE A 34 -3.66 1.93 -12.65
C PHE A 34 -2.62 2.21 -11.57
N TYR A 35 -2.38 3.46 -11.19
CA TYR A 35 -1.59 3.82 -10.02
C TYR A 35 -2.31 3.40 -8.73
N ALA A 36 -3.65 3.43 -8.70
CA ALA A 36 -4.44 2.93 -7.58
C ALA A 36 -4.67 1.40 -7.59
N ASN A 37 -4.77 0.75 -8.76
CA ASN A 37 -5.20 -0.64 -8.94
C ASN A 37 -4.11 -1.60 -9.45
N THR A 38 -2.88 -1.14 -9.77
CA THR A 38 -1.77 -2.06 -10.10
C THR A 38 -1.11 -2.67 -8.85
N VAL A 39 -1.77 -2.59 -7.69
CA VAL A 39 -1.50 -3.50 -6.56
C VAL A 39 -2.78 -4.09 -5.95
N SER A 40 -3.99 -3.86 -6.48
CA SER A 40 -5.23 -4.23 -5.76
C SER A 40 -6.40 -4.81 -6.58
N SER A 41 -6.25 -5.13 -7.87
CA SER A 41 -7.31 -5.81 -8.64
C SER A 41 -6.97 -7.25 -9.03
N ASN A 42 -6.62 -8.08 -8.04
CA ASN A 42 -6.61 -9.54 -8.22
C ASN A 42 -6.87 -10.33 -6.92
N GLN A 43 -7.34 -9.67 -5.86
CA GLN A 43 -7.45 -10.30 -4.53
C GLN A 43 -8.87 -10.25 -3.96
N ASP A 44 -9.91 -10.07 -4.77
CA ASP A 44 -11.31 -10.15 -4.33
C ASP A 44 -11.74 -11.57 -3.89
N SER A 45 -10.83 -12.56 -3.87
CA SER A 45 -11.12 -13.91 -3.35
C SER A 45 -9.90 -14.69 -2.86
N PHE A 46 -8.79 -14.06 -2.46
CA PHE A 46 -7.73 -14.84 -1.81
C PHE A 46 -8.00 -14.91 -0.30
N GLN A 47 -8.68 -15.99 0.08
CA GLN A 47 -8.71 -16.50 1.43
C GLN A 47 -7.39 -16.24 2.16
N ILE A 48 -7.51 -15.94 3.46
CA ILE A 48 -6.57 -15.67 4.57
C ILE A 48 -5.38 -16.67 4.69
N ARG A 49 -4.80 -17.05 3.57
CA ARG A 49 -3.70 -18.00 3.37
C ARG A 49 -2.56 -17.25 2.67
N THR A 50 -2.05 -16.15 3.19
CA THR A 50 -1.73 -16.02 4.61
C THR A 50 -1.35 -14.55 4.88
N ALA A 51 -1.95 -13.86 5.84
CA ALA A 51 -1.46 -12.55 6.30
C ALA A 51 0.04 -12.65 6.67
N SER A 52 0.44 -13.80 7.21
CA SER A 52 1.83 -14.18 7.41
C SER A 52 2.68 -14.15 6.14
N LEU A 53 2.19 -14.67 5.01
CA LEU A 53 2.91 -14.66 3.73
C LEU A 53 3.09 -13.24 3.23
N TYR A 54 2.08 -12.39 3.38
CA TYR A 54 2.19 -10.96 3.07
C TYR A 54 3.31 -10.31 3.89
N PHE A 55 3.32 -10.47 5.22
CA PHE A 55 4.39 -9.93 6.06
C PHE A 55 5.76 -10.56 5.76
N THR A 56 5.83 -11.87 5.57
CA THR A 56 7.07 -12.57 5.16
C THR A 56 7.62 -12.01 3.85
N GLN A 57 6.76 -11.82 2.84
CA GLN A 57 7.18 -11.30 1.55
C GLN A 57 7.61 -9.84 1.64
N LYS A 58 6.82 -8.98 2.29
CA LYS A 58 7.13 -7.55 2.44
C LYS A 58 8.43 -7.33 3.21
N ILE A 59 8.61 -8.04 4.33
CA ILE A 59 9.87 -7.98 5.10
C ILE A 59 11.01 -8.60 4.30
N ARG A 60 10.82 -9.69 3.57
CA ARG A 60 11.91 -10.27 2.75
C ARG A 60 12.34 -9.34 1.60
N GLN A 61 11.40 -8.65 0.97
CA GLN A 61 11.66 -7.73 -0.14
C GLN A 61 12.35 -6.44 0.32
N ASN A 62 12.03 -5.94 1.52
CA ASN A 62 12.56 -4.67 2.04
C ASN A 62 13.53 -4.83 3.22
N GLY A 63 13.79 -6.07 3.65
CA GLY A 63 14.60 -6.46 4.80
C GLY A 63 16.10 -6.40 4.52
N LYS A 64 16.57 -5.20 4.19
CA LYS A 64 17.97 -4.84 4.40
C LYS A 64 18.26 -4.85 5.92
N PRO A 65 19.53 -5.03 6.35
CA PRO A 65 19.88 -4.88 7.75
C PRO A 65 19.38 -3.53 8.29
N ASP A 66 18.81 -3.55 9.50
CA ASP A 66 18.30 -2.38 10.24
C ASP A 66 17.17 -1.57 9.56
N SER A 67 16.45 -2.15 8.60
CA SER A 67 15.35 -1.46 7.91
C SER A 67 13.98 -1.55 8.59
N VAL A 68 13.82 -2.38 9.63
CA VAL A 68 12.50 -2.65 10.24
C VAL A 68 12.40 -1.97 11.61
N GLN A 69 11.35 -1.17 11.81
CA GLN A 69 11.09 -0.47 13.06
C GLN A 69 9.65 -0.67 13.53
N LEU A 70 9.45 -0.77 14.84
CA LEU A 70 8.14 -0.73 15.46
C LEU A 70 7.93 0.62 16.12
N THR A 71 6.79 1.23 15.84
CA THR A 71 6.41 2.54 16.36
C THR A 71 4.94 2.56 16.74
N SER A 72 4.56 3.52 17.57
CA SER A 72 3.16 3.84 17.84
C SER A 72 2.70 4.95 16.92
N MET A 73 1.46 4.87 16.45
CA MET A 73 0.76 5.97 15.78
C MET A 73 0.17 6.94 16.83
N LYS A 74 -0.34 8.09 16.37
CA LYS A 74 -0.88 9.14 17.26
C LYS A 74 -2.09 8.68 18.10
N ASP A 75 -2.86 7.73 17.59
CA ASP A 75 -4.00 7.08 18.27
C ASP A 75 -3.58 5.95 19.22
N GLY A 76 -2.28 5.65 19.30
CA GLY A 76 -1.72 4.55 20.09
C GLY A 76 -1.78 3.19 19.39
N SER A 77 -2.23 3.11 18.14
CA SER A 77 -2.15 1.87 17.37
C SER A 77 -0.69 1.53 17.01
N GLN A 78 -0.37 0.24 16.90
CA GLN A 78 0.97 -0.19 16.51
C GLN A 78 1.15 -0.10 14.99
N ALA A 79 2.31 0.39 14.55
CA ALA A 79 2.73 0.37 13.17
C ALA A 79 4.09 -0.31 12.99
N LEU A 80 4.21 -1.06 11.90
CA LEU A 80 5.46 -1.62 11.42
C LEU A 80 5.98 -0.75 10.27
N VAL A 81 7.18 -0.21 10.41
CA VAL A 81 7.81 0.69 9.45
C VAL A 81 9.00 0.01 8.78
N LEU A 82 9.03 0.01 7.45
CA LEU A 82 10.12 -0.51 6.63
C LEU A 82 10.82 0.63 5.91
N LYS A 83 12.09 0.88 6.23
CA LYS A 83 12.91 1.94 5.63
C LYS A 83 13.55 1.47 4.33
N ASN A 84 13.49 2.31 3.29
CA ASN A 84 14.16 2.06 2.02
C ASN A 84 14.68 3.36 1.40
N GLY A 85 15.95 3.70 1.66
CA GLY A 85 16.52 4.98 1.22
C GLY A 85 15.78 6.14 1.87
N ASP A 86 15.41 7.15 1.10
CA ASP A 86 14.70 8.35 1.59
C ASP A 86 13.21 8.15 1.86
N TYR A 87 12.70 6.94 1.64
CA TYR A 87 11.30 6.58 1.84
C TYR A 87 11.15 5.52 2.93
N GLU A 88 9.95 5.47 3.49
CA GLU A 88 9.55 4.46 4.47
C GLU A 88 8.11 4.02 4.20
N THR A 89 7.87 2.72 4.39
CA THR A 89 6.56 2.10 4.23
C THR A 89 6.01 1.73 5.60
N TRP A 90 4.89 2.34 5.95
CA TRP A 90 4.13 2.10 7.18
C TRP A 90 3.06 1.05 6.94
N MET A 91 2.94 0.09 7.85
CA MET A 91 1.87 -0.90 7.88
C MET A 91 1.19 -0.84 9.23
N PHE A 92 -0.12 -0.57 9.24
CA PHE A 92 -0.88 -0.36 10.46
C PHE A 92 -2.35 -0.77 10.28
N LEU A 93 -3.07 -0.90 11.38
CA LEU A 93 -4.50 -1.22 11.36
C LEU A 93 -5.31 0.06 11.55
N ALA A 94 -6.17 0.39 10.59
CA ALA A 94 -7.14 1.49 10.70
C ALA A 94 -8.45 1.07 10.03
N ASP A 95 -9.58 1.46 10.62
CA ASP A 95 -10.93 1.17 10.07
C ASP A 95 -11.19 -0.32 9.80
N GLY A 96 -10.61 -1.23 10.60
CA GLY A 96 -10.74 -2.68 10.38
C GLY A 96 -9.98 -3.21 9.16
N GLN A 97 -9.01 -2.45 8.67
CA GLN A 97 -8.18 -2.79 7.53
C GLN A 97 -6.70 -2.60 7.86
N LEU A 98 -5.87 -3.56 7.45
CA LEU A 98 -4.44 -3.34 7.30
C LEU A 98 -4.25 -2.33 6.16
N LYS A 99 -3.70 -1.17 6.48
CA LYS A 99 -3.31 -0.15 5.50
C LYS A 99 -1.80 -0.12 5.31
N GLU A 100 -1.36 0.18 4.09
CA GLU A 100 0.03 0.41 3.74
C GLU A 100 0.22 1.84 3.21
N ALA A 101 1.13 2.60 3.79
CA ALA A 101 1.45 3.96 3.36
C ALA A 101 2.95 4.11 3.11
N THR A 102 3.35 4.39 1.87
CA THR A 102 4.75 4.72 1.55
C THR A 102 4.91 6.23 1.47
N VAL A 103 5.77 6.79 2.31
CA VAL A 103 5.99 8.22 2.46
C VAL A 103 7.49 8.54 2.52
N LYS A 104 7.86 9.81 2.35
CA LYS A 104 9.23 10.26 2.59
C LYS A 104 9.54 10.18 4.08
N GLN A 105 10.76 9.80 4.47
CA GLN A 105 11.17 9.75 5.87
C GLN A 105 10.88 11.07 6.60
N GLY A 106 10.36 10.95 7.82
CA GLY A 106 9.97 12.10 8.66
C GLY A 106 8.57 12.66 8.37
N THR A 107 7.84 12.09 7.41
CA THR A 107 6.42 12.44 7.21
C THR A 107 5.59 11.93 8.39
N THR A 108 4.74 12.78 8.95
CA THR A 108 3.80 12.36 9.98
C THR A 108 2.65 11.56 9.35
N VAL A 109 2.62 10.25 9.61
CA VAL A 109 1.56 9.36 9.14
C VAL A 109 0.40 9.34 10.13
N THR A 110 -0.83 9.42 9.61
CA THR A 110 -2.09 9.33 10.37
C THR A 110 -2.94 8.18 9.84
N GLU A 111 -3.99 7.76 10.56
CA GLU A 111 -4.87 6.65 10.16
C GLU A 111 -5.57 6.83 8.81
N SER A 112 -5.73 8.08 8.38
CA SER A 112 -6.27 8.46 7.07
C SER A 112 -5.32 8.19 5.90
N PHE A 113 -4.03 7.93 6.18
CA PHE A 113 -3.06 7.61 5.14
C PHE A 113 -3.17 6.16 4.68
N GLY A 114 -2.56 5.90 3.54
CA GLY A 114 -2.33 4.56 3.05
C GLY A 114 -3.50 3.96 2.30
N GLN A 115 -3.20 2.87 1.61
CA GLN A 115 -4.16 2.10 0.85
C GLN A 115 -4.52 0.84 1.64
N PRO A 116 -5.79 0.41 1.62
CA PRO A 116 -6.19 -0.83 2.25
C PRO A 116 -5.56 -2.02 1.53
N VAL A 117 -5.09 -2.99 2.32
CA VAL A 117 -4.44 -4.21 1.86
C VAL A 117 -5.28 -5.43 2.20
N LEU A 118 -5.70 -5.56 3.48
CA LEU A 118 -6.45 -6.70 3.99
C LEU A 118 -7.47 -6.25 5.04
N SER A 119 -8.68 -6.80 5.02
CA SER A 119 -9.61 -6.66 6.15
C SER A 119 -9.11 -7.49 7.34
N LEU A 120 -8.90 -6.83 8.48
CA LEU A 120 -8.45 -7.46 9.72
C LEU A 120 -9.25 -6.93 10.90
N ARG A 121 -9.70 -7.84 11.76
CA ARG A 121 -10.30 -7.49 13.04
C ARG A 121 -9.24 -6.96 14.01
N SER A 122 -8.05 -7.55 14.00
CA SER A 122 -6.94 -7.09 14.84
C SER A 122 -5.59 -7.45 14.24
N LEU A 123 -4.59 -6.63 14.54
CA LEU A 123 -3.20 -6.82 14.16
C LEU A 123 -2.31 -6.49 15.36
N LYS A 124 -1.35 -7.36 15.64
CA LYS A 124 -0.38 -7.16 16.73
C LYS A 124 1.02 -7.49 16.27
N PHE A 125 1.97 -6.67 16.73
CA PHE A 125 3.39 -6.86 16.51
C PHE A 125 4.09 -7.05 17.84
N GLU A 126 4.74 -8.19 18.02
CA GLU A 126 5.39 -8.57 19.27
C GLU A 126 6.86 -8.90 19.01
N PRO A 127 7.81 -8.04 19.44
CA PRO A 127 9.22 -8.36 19.38
C PRO A 127 9.52 -9.55 20.32
N ARG A 128 10.35 -10.48 19.85
CA ARG A 128 10.76 -11.69 20.58
C ARG A 128 12.29 -11.76 20.66
N LYS A 129 12.80 -12.74 21.41
CA LYS A 129 14.24 -13.01 21.52
C LYS A 129 14.85 -13.29 20.14
N SER A 130 16.15 -13.00 19.99
CA SER A 130 16.93 -13.32 18.78
C SER A 130 16.43 -12.66 17.49
N ASN A 131 16.01 -11.39 17.55
CA ASN A 131 15.56 -10.58 16.40
C ASN A 131 14.36 -11.17 15.65
N LEU A 132 13.53 -11.94 16.35
CA LEU A 132 12.27 -12.44 15.82
C LEU A 132 11.17 -11.42 16.09
N LEU A 133 10.38 -11.12 15.07
CA LEU A 133 9.15 -10.36 15.20
C LEU A 133 7.97 -11.31 15.00
N ARG A 134 7.13 -11.43 16.01
CA ARG A 134 5.87 -12.15 15.89
C ARG A 134 4.80 -11.21 15.39
N VAL A 135 4.16 -11.59 14.29
CA VAL A 135 2.99 -10.88 13.75
C VAL A 135 1.78 -11.76 13.94
N THR A 136 0.76 -11.22 14.59
CA THR A 136 -0.52 -11.89 14.84
C THR A 136 -1.63 -11.08 14.19
N ALA A 137 -2.31 -11.67 13.21
CA ALA A 137 -3.42 -11.07 12.49
C ALA A 137 -4.68 -11.91 12.71
N VAL A 138 -5.81 -11.26 12.96
CA VAL A 138 -7.12 -11.91 13.13
C VAL A 138 -8.06 -11.39 12.06
N SER A 139 -8.67 -12.30 11.31
CA SER A 139 -9.61 -11.96 10.26
C SER A 139 -10.96 -11.48 10.81
N PRO A 140 -11.83 -10.85 10.00
CA PRO A 140 -13.19 -10.49 10.40
C PRO A 140 -14.01 -11.70 10.89
N GLU A 141 -13.75 -12.89 10.35
CA GLU A 141 -14.39 -14.16 10.72
C GLU A 141 -13.80 -14.78 12.00
N GLY A 142 -12.75 -14.18 12.57
CA GLY A 142 -12.08 -14.65 13.78
C GLY A 142 -10.97 -15.68 13.55
N THR A 143 -10.59 -15.94 12.29
CA THR A 143 -9.47 -16.83 12.00
C THR A 143 -8.15 -16.15 12.37
N VAL A 144 -7.32 -16.83 13.16
CA VAL A 144 -6.02 -16.30 13.61
C VAL A 144 -4.90 -16.81 12.70
N SER A 145 -4.08 -15.89 12.20
CA SER A 145 -2.85 -16.16 11.45
C SER A 145 -1.68 -15.58 12.21
N GLN A 146 -0.65 -16.40 12.42
CA GLN A 146 0.56 -15.99 13.15
C GLN A 146 1.81 -16.32 12.34
N VAL A 147 2.84 -15.48 12.45
CA VAL A 147 4.17 -15.76 11.90
C VAL A 147 5.27 -15.15 12.73
N ASP A 148 6.36 -15.89 12.86
CA ASP A 148 7.60 -15.39 13.43
C ASP A 148 8.56 -15.06 12.28
N LEU A 149 8.97 -13.80 12.20
CA LEU A 149 9.81 -13.26 11.14
C LEU A 149 11.19 -12.96 11.70
N LEU A 150 12.22 -13.63 11.17
CA LEU A 150 13.60 -13.32 11.52
C LEU A 150 14.00 -12.02 10.82
N LEU A 151 14.28 -10.99 11.61
CA LEU A 151 14.75 -9.72 11.11
C LEU A 151 16.27 -9.75 11.00
N ARG A 152 16.80 -9.29 9.87
CA ARG A 152 18.25 -9.17 9.63
C ARG A 152 18.88 -7.95 10.34
N THR A 153 18.25 -7.44 11.39
CA THR A 153 18.74 -6.33 12.21
C THR A 153 19.52 -6.84 13.41
N SER A 154 20.40 -6.01 13.97
CA SER A 154 21.14 -6.33 15.19
C SER A 154 20.35 -6.07 16.48
N GLN A 155 19.34 -5.19 16.45
CA GLN A 155 18.39 -4.91 17.53
C GLN A 155 17.11 -4.27 16.96
N LEU A 156 15.93 -4.74 17.37
CA LEU A 156 14.65 -4.06 17.06
C LEU A 156 14.58 -2.74 17.84
N GLU A 157 14.68 -1.61 17.14
CA GLU A 157 14.48 -0.28 17.72
C GLU A 157 12.97 -0.06 17.91
N VAL A 158 12.52 -0.06 19.18
CA VAL A 158 11.14 0.30 19.55
C VAL A 158 11.17 1.79 19.90
N ARG A 159 10.52 2.63 19.10
CA ARG A 159 10.37 4.05 19.42
C ARG A 159 8.99 4.31 20.04
N PRO A 160 8.93 5.08 21.15
CA PRO A 160 7.67 5.50 21.75
C PRO A 160 6.89 6.44 20.82
#